data_AF-A0A0R2IPW1-F1
#
_entry.id   AF-A0A0R2IPW1-F1
#
_cell.length_a   1.000
_cell.length_b   1.000
_cell.length_c   1.000
_cell.angle_alpha   90.00
_cell.angle_beta   90.00
_cell.angle_gamma   90.00
#
_symmetry.space_group_name_H-M   'P 1'
#
loop_
_entity.id
_entity.type
_entity.pdbx_description
1 polymer ?
#
loop_
_entity_poly.entity_id
_entity_poly.type
_entity_poly.pdbx_seq_one_letter_code
_entity_poly.pdbx_strand_id
1 'polypeptide(L)' 'MDNSEKVNKYLLGDNGVVYQLRLGEGIPAAPMDGFGELDSNGDFDSETAPNQDFSISKDEAAQTELQKLIKENS' A
#
# COMPACT_ATOMS: atom_id res chain seq x y z
N MET A 1 -4.48 11.13 18.07
CA MET A 1 -3.63 10.04 17.58
C MET A 1 -2.19 10.49 17.77
N ASP A 2 -1.33 9.61 18.27
CA ASP A 2 0.10 9.87 18.33
C ASP A 2 0.68 9.69 16.91
N ASN A 3 1.29 10.74 16.38
CA ASN A 3 1.84 10.78 15.01
C ASN A 3 3.37 10.72 15.01
N SER A 4 3.99 10.33 16.13
CA SER A 4 5.45 10.29 16.29
C SER A 4 6.12 9.10 15.61
N GLU A 5 5.35 8.09 15.19
CA GLU A 5 5.87 6.88 14.54
C GLU A 5 5.65 6.91 13.01
N LYS A 6 6.58 6.32 12.27
CA LYS A 6 6.46 6.14 10.81
C LYS A 6 5.38 5.12 10.50
N VAL A 7 4.33 5.53 9.82
CA VAL A 7 3.28 4.60 9.36
C VAL A 7 3.69 4.00 8.03
N ASN A 8 3.67 2.67 7.94
CA ASN A 8 3.90 1.95 6.69
C ASN A 8 2.62 1.19 6.33
N LYS A 9 2.21 1.28 5.06
CA LYS A 9 1.18 0.42 4.49
C LYS A 9 1.82 -0.59 3.56
N TYR A 10 1.30 -1.81 3.58
CA TYR A 10 1.75 -2.89 2.71
C TYR A 10 0.59 -3.37 1.84
N LEU A 11 0.83 -3.50 0.54
CA LEU A 11 -0.07 -4.12 -0.43
C LEU A 11 0.52 -5.45 -0.85
N LEU A 12 -0.23 -6.53 -0.59
CA LEU A 12 0.16 -7.91 -0.93
C LEU A 12 -0.35 -8.22 -2.34
N GLY A 13 0.54 -8.23 -3.33
CA GLY A 13 0.20 -8.58 -4.71
C GLY A 13 0.01 -10.08 -4.89
N ASP A 14 -1.00 -10.47 -5.66
CA ASP A 14 -1.20 -11.86 -6.09
C ASP A 14 -0.05 -12.38 -6.98
N ASN A 15 0.67 -11.48 -7.63
CA ASN A 15 1.94 -11.74 -8.30
C ASN A 15 3.10 -12.08 -7.35
N GLY A 16 2.86 -12.17 -6.04
CA GLY A 16 3.83 -12.52 -5.01
C GLY A 16 4.77 -11.39 -4.61
N VAL A 17 4.48 -10.15 -5.03
CA VAL A 17 5.28 -8.98 -4.67
C VAL A 17 4.57 -8.18 -3.59
N VAL A 18 5.28 -7.87 -2.51
CA VAL A 18 4.83 -6.90 -1.52
C VAL A 18 5.22 -5.50 -1.98
N TYR A 19 4.26 -4.59 -2.02
CA TYR A 19 4.48 -3.16 -2.22
C TYR A 19 4.30 -2.41 -0.90
N GLN A 20 4.98 -1.27 -0.76
CA GLN A 20 5.00 -0.46 0.45
C GLN A 20 4.74 1.01 0.10
N LEU A 21 3.87 1.63 0.90
CA LEU A 21 3.73 3.08 1.00
C LEU A 21 4.28 3.52 2.37
N ARG A 22 5.24 4.45 2.35
CA ARG A 22 5.84 5.01 3.57
C ARG A 22 5.27 6.40 3.81
N LEU A 23 4.49 6.54 4.87
CA LEU A 23 3.96 7.81 5.30
C LEU A 23 4.98 8.44 6.28
N GLY A 24 5.34 9.70 6.03
CA GLY A 24 6.37 10.40 6.79
C GLY A 24 6.02 10.60 8.27
N GLU A 25 7.03 10.90 9.08
CA GLU A 25 6.84 11.27 10.50
C GLU A 25 5.95 12.50 10.62
N GLY A 26 4.96 12.47 11.51
CA GLY A 26 4.05 13.59 11.73
C GLY A 26 2.93 13.75 10.69
N ILE A 27 2.86 12.91 9.65
CA ILE A 27 1.77 12.93 8.67
C ILE A 27 0.65 11.99 9.16
N PRO A 28 -0.59 12.50 9.33
CA PRO A 28 -1.74 11.64 9.61
C PRO A 28 -1.93 10.63 8.48
N ALA A 29 -1.96 9.34 8.83
CA ALA A 29 -2.30 8.28 7.89
C ALA A 29 -3.83 8.09 7.83
N ALA A 30 -4.42 8.28 6.67
CA ALA A 30 -5.81 7.94 6.37
C ALA A 30 -5.86 6.56 5.68
N PRO A 31 -6.93 5.76 5.85
CA PRO A 31 -7.07 4.48 5.17
C PRO A 31 -6.90 4.57 3.64
N MET A 32 -7.38 5.66 3.03
CA MET A 32 -7.33 5.88 1.58
C MET A 32 -5.98 6.38 1.04
N ASP A 33 -4.98 6.72 1.86
CA ASP A 33 -3.68 7.15 1.32
C ASP A 33 -3.07 6.07 0.42
N GLY A 34 -2.68 6.47 -0.79
CA GLY A 34 -2.17 5.59 -1.83
C GLY A 34 -3.21 4.83 -2.63
N PHE A 35 -4.50 5.01 -2.32
CA PHE A 35 -5.62 4.43 -3.04
C PHE A 35 -6.46 5.54 -3.66
N GLY A 36 -7.14 5.21 -4.75
CA GLY A 36 -8.08 6.08 -5.41
C GLY A 36 -9.26 5.31 -5.94
N GLU A 37 -10.30 6.05 -6.31
CA GLU A 37 -11.52 5.49 -6.88
C GLU A 37 -11.63 5.88 -8.34
N LEU A 38 -11.86 4.90 -9.20
CA LEU A 38 -12.17 5.13 -10.61
C LEU A 38 -13.66 5.43 -10.76
N ASP A 39 -13.98 6.35 -11.66
CA ASP A 39 -15.35 6.64 -12.06
C ASP A 39 -15.94 5.54 -12.96
N SER A 40 -17.16 5.75 -13.43
CA SER A 40 -17.84 4.81 -14.34
C SER A 40 -17.17 4.65 -15.71
N ASN A 41 -16.28 5.57 -16.08
CA ASN A 41 -15.52 5.53 -17.33
C ASN A 41 -14.14 4.88 -17.17
N GLY A 42 -13.75 4.57 -15.93
CA GLY A 42 -12.45 4.00 -15.60
C GLY A 42 -11.35 5.06 -15.43
N ASP A 43 -11.73 6.32 -15.22
CA ASP A 43 -10.82 7.44 -15.00
C ASP A 43 -10.83 7.88 -13.53
N PHE A 44 -9.75 8.50 -13.05
CA PHE A 44 -9.74 9.16 -11.75
C PHE A 44 -10.35 10.56 -11.87
N ASP A 45 -11.17 10.95 -10.90
CA ASP A 45 -11.45 12.37 -10.65
C ASP A 45 -10.28 12.99 -9.87
N SER A 46 -10.05 14.29 -10.05
CA SER A 46 -9.17 15.13 -9.24
C SER A 46 -9.36 14.98 -7.73
N GLU A 47 -10.57 14.63 -7.25
CA GLU A 47 -10.85 14.42 -5.83
C GLU A 47 -10.52 13.00 -5.33
N THR A 48 -10.52 12.01 -6.22
CA THR A 48 -10.34 10.59 -5.88
C THR A 48 -9.01 10.01 -6.37
N ALA A 49 -8.23 10.78 -7.12
CA ALA A 49 -6.92 10.36 -7.59
C ALA A 49 -5.98 10.05 -6.41
N PRO A 50 -5.22 8.94 -6.46
CA PRO A 50 -4.24 8.65 -5.44
C PRO A 50 -3.18 9.76 -5.40
N ASN A 51 -2.89 10.25 -4.20
CA ASN A 51 -1.91 11.32 -3.98
C ASN A 51 -0.49 10.81 -3.73
N GLN A 52 -0.31 9.49 -3.63
CA GLN A 52 0.93 8.81 -3.31
C GLN A 52 0.99 7.45 -3.99
N ASP A 53 2.18 7.01 -4.38
CA ASP A 53 2.37 5.73 -5.04
C ASP A 53 2.94 4.67 -4.10
N PHE A 54 2.46 3.44 -4.28
CA PHE A 54 3.11 2.27 -3.72
C PHE A 54 4.39 1.96 -4.51
N SER A 55 5.44 1.56 -3.79
CA SER A 55 6.71 1.10 -4.38
C SER A 55 7.00 -0.33 -3.97
N ILE A 56 7.86 -1.06 -4.69
CA ILE A 56 8.25 -2.42 -4.27
C ILE A 56 8.86 -2.34 -2.86
N SER A 57 8.33 -3.14 -1.94
CA SER A 57 8.80 -3.20 -0.57
C SER A 57 10.21 -3.79 -0.51
N LYS A 58 11.09 -3.14 0.24
CA LYS A 58 12.43 -3.67 0.59
C LYS A 58 12.42 -4.52 1.85
N ASP A 59 11.25 -4.77 2.42
CA ASP A 59 11.07 -5.60 3.61
C ASP A 59 11.11 -7.08 3.22
N GLU A 60 12.30 -7.69 3.32
CA GLU A 60 12.53 -9.08 2.94
C GLU A 60 11.69 -10.08 3.75
N ALA A 61 11.36 -9.75 5.01
CA ALA A 61 10.53 -10.61 5.85
C ALA A 61 9.09 -10.64 5.33
N ALA A 62 8.52 -9.48 4.98
CA ALA A 62 7.19 -9.41 4.39
C ALA A 62 7.13 -10.11 3.02
N GLN A 63 8.15 -9.93 2.17
CA GLN A 63 8.25 -10.63 0.89
C GLN A 63 8.24 -12.15 1.08
N THR A 64 9.03 -12.64 2.03
CA THR A 64 9.14 -14.08 2.33
C THR A 64 7.82 -14.65 2.84
N GLU A 65 7.13 -13.93 3.73
CA GLU A 65 5.86 -14.41 4.29
C GLU A 65 4.76 -14.47 3.21
N LEU A 66 4.66 -13.49 2.32
CA LEU A 66 3.68 -13.54 1.23
C LEU A 66 3.92 -14.74 0.31
N GLN A 67 5.19 -14.99 -0.06
CA GLN A 67 5.55 -16.15 -0.90
C GLN A 67 5.16 -17.47 -0.23
N LYS A 68 5.34 -17.58 1.08
CA LYS A 68 4.89 -18.75 1.85
C LYS A 68 3.37 -18.89 1.82
N LEU A 69 2.63 -17.82 2.10
CA LEU A 69 1.16 -17.84 2.11
C LEU A 69 0.58 -18.24 0.75
N ILE A 70 1.11 -17.70 -0.36
CA ILE A 70 0.68 -18.08 -1.71
C ILE A 70 0.91 -19.57 -1.94
N LYS A 71 2.10 -20.09 -1.59
CA LYS A 71 2.43 -21.50 -1.76
C LYS A 71 1.54 -22.44 -0.94
N GLU A 72 1.15 -22.03 0.26
CA GLU A 72 0.26 -22.81 1.14
C GLU A 72 -1.20 -22.84 0.65
N ASN A 73 -1.59 -21.89 -0.20
CA ASN A 73 -2.97 -21.74 -0.70
C ASN A 73 -3.08 -21.93 -2.23
N SER A 74 -2.03 -22.46 -2.87
CA SER A 74 -2.01 -22.87 -4.29
C SER A 74 -2.40 -24.34 -4.45
#